data_AF-A0A286FQP0-F1
#
_entry.id   AF-A0A286FQP0-F1
#
_cell.length_a   1.000
_cell.length_b   1.000
_cell.length_c   1.000
_cell.angle_alpha   90.00
_cell.angle_beta   90.00
_cell.angle_gamma   90.00
#
_symmetry.space_group_name_H-M   'P 1'
#
loop_
_entity.id
_entity.type
_entity.pdbx_description
1 polymer ?
#
loop_
_entity_poly.entity_id
_entity_poly.type
_entity_poly.pdbx_seq_one_letter_code
_entity_poly.pdbx_strand_id
1 'polypeptide(L)'
;MNPRWQKSSYCSEGASCIHISATSGTVHLTESSDPTATILTTTPAAFGAFIAVLKREPHRTTPIEATPIEVAFGEEGVVHLRGTSTPNTIVTTDRRKWNAFVLGIRAGEFDHFV
;
A
#
# COMPACT_ATOMS: atom_id res chain seq x y z
N MET A 1 -1.78 -3.84 22.53
CA MET A 1 -1.96 -2.47 22.04
C MET A 1 -2.54 -2.59 20.64
N ASN A 2 -3.64 -1.89 20.34
CA ASN A 2 -4.23 -1.94 19.00
C ASN A 2 -3.22 -1.28 18.03
N PRO A 3 -2.87 -1.90 16.89
CA PRO A 3 -2.02 -1.25 15.91
C PRO A 3 -2.64 0.09 15.54
N ARG A 4 -1.90 1.20 15.67
CA ARG A 4 -2.41 2.51 15.27
C ARG A 4 -2.38 2.52 13.74
N TRP A 5 -3.54 2.31 13.13
CA TRP A 5 -3.70 2.42 11.69
C TRP A 5 -3.55 3.89 11.26
N GLN A 6 -2.73 4.13 10.25
CA GLN A 6 -2.51 5.42 9.64
C GLN A 6 -2.99 5.39 8.19
N LYS A 7 -3.72 6.42 7.79
CA LYS A 7 -4.06 6.71 6.39
C LYS A 7 -3.26 7.91 5.88
N SER A 8 -3.21 8.07 4.57
CA SER A 8 -2.62 9.27 3.94
C SER A 8 -3.39 10.53 4.33
N SER A 9 -2.70 11.65 4.55
CA SER A 9 -3.34 12.96 4.79
C SER A 9 -4.10 13.47 3.56
N TYR A 10 -3.71 13.03 2.37
CA TYR A 10 -4.37 13.31 1.09
C TYR A 10 -5.67 12.53 0.90
N CYS A 11 -6.00 11.61 1.81
CA CYS A 11 -7.25 10.89 1.76
C CYS A 11 -8.33 11.62 2.58
N SER A 12 -9.30 12.23 1.87
CA SER A 12 -10.41 13.00 2.46
C SER A 12 -11.24 12.20 3.47
N GLU A 13 -11.87 12.90 4.42
CA GLU A 13 -12.83 12.26 5.33
C GLU A 13 -14.02 11.66 4.57
N GLY A 14 -14.43 10.45 4.95
CA GLY A 14 -15.53 9.72 4.31
C GLY A 14 -15.15 8.96 3.02
N ALA A 15 -13.91 9.11 2.54
CA ALA A 15 -13.37 8.25 1.49
C ALA A 15 -12.70 7.04 2.12
N SER A 16 -12.93 5.86 1.55
CA SER A 16 -12.14 4.67 1.88
C SER A 16 -10.68 4.90 1.52
N CYS A 17 -9.74 4.49 2.36
CA CYS A 17 -8.31 4.71 2.18
C CYS A 17 -7.53 3.42 2.37
N ILE A 18 -6.35 3.36 1.75
CA ILE A 18 -5.31 2.43 2.19
C ILE A 18 -4.84 2.87 3.59
N HIS A 19 -4.87 1.92 4.52
CA HIS A 19 -4.40 2.07 5.90
C HIS A 19 -3.16 1.21 6.10
N ILE A 20 -2.19 1.78 6.79
CA ILE A 20 -0.92 1.15 7.14
C ILE A 20 -0.83 1.02 8.65
N SER A 21 -0.34 -0.09 9.14
CA SER A 21 0.08 -0.22 10.53
C SER A 21 1.31 -1.08 10.65
N ALA A 22 2.07 -0.93 11.73
CA ALA A 22 3.19 -1.80 12.03
C ALA A 22 3.06 -2.41 13.42
N THR A 23 3.52 -3.65 13.50
CA THR A 23 3.76 -4.39 14.74
C THR A 23 5.23 -4.79 14.78
N SER A 24 5.70 -5.44 15.87
CA SER A 24 7.11 -5.82 16.00
C SER A 24 7.54 -6.77 14.86
N GLY A 25 8.21 -6.21 13.84
CA GLY A 25 8.78 -6.95 12.71
C GLY A 25 7.87 -7.11 11.50
N THR A 26 6.64 -6.58 11.52
CA THR A 26 5.73 -6.65 10.36
C THR A 26 4.98 -5.36 10.10
N VAL A 27 4.72 -5.09 8.82
CA VAL A 27 3.87 -4.01 8.32
C VAL A 27 2.60 -4.62 7.74
N HIS A 28 1.47 -3.98 8.00
CA HIS A 28 0.15 -4.40 7.57
C HIS A 28 -0.47 -3.31 6.69
N LEU A 29 -1.09 -3.73 5.59
CA LEU A 29 -1.80 -2.87 4.65
C LEU A 29 -3.24 -3.38 4.50
N THR A 30 -4.22 -2.48 4.51
CA THR A 30 -5.63 -2.82 4.25
C THR A 30 -6.33 -1.64 3.59
N GLU A 31 -7.47 -1.86 2.93
CA GLU A 31 -8.33 -0.80 2.42
C GLU A 31 -9.67 -0.88 3.15
N SER A 32 -10.05 0.21 3.80
CA SER A 32 -11.24 0.29 4.65
C SER A 32 -12.58 -0.02 3.99
N SER A 33 -12.72 0.12 2.66
CA SER A 33 -13.93 -0.30 1.93
C SER A 33 -13.68 -1.46 0.99
N ASP A 34 -12.57 -2.18 1.15
CA ASP A 34 -12.45 -3.48 0.53
C ASP A 34 -13.46 -4.42 1.22
N PRO A 35 -14.47 -4.94 0.48
CA PRO A 35 -15.48 -5.82 1.06
C PRO A 35 -14.88 -7.14 1.57
N THR A 36 -13.69 -7.51 1.10
CA THR A 36 -12.98 -8.70 1.58
C THR A 36 -12.35 -8.51 2.95
N ALA A 37 -12.26 -7.26 3.44
CA ALA A 37 -11.60 -6.88 4.69
C ALA A 37 -10.18 -7.48 4.83
N THR A 38 -9.48 -7.61 3.70
CA THR A 38 -8.19 -8.27 3.63
C THR A 38 -7.10 -7.42 4.26
N ILE A 39 -6.19 -8.06 5.00
CA ILE A 39 -4.97 -7.45 5.54
C ILE A 39 -3.76 -8.11 4.90
N LEU A 40 -3.09 -7.35 4.03
CA LEU A 40 -1.78 -7.73 3.50
C LEU A 40 -0.73 -7.54 4.60
N THR A 41 0.02 -8.60 4.93
CA THR A 41 1.13 -8.54 5.87
C THR A 41 2.45 -8.69 5.14
N THR A 42 3.42 -7.85 5.49
CA THR A 42 4.76 -7.78 4.88
C THR A 42 5.81 -7.42 5.93
N THR A 43 7.09 -7.37 5.55
CA THR A 43 8.18 -6.95 6.42
C THR A 43 8.49 -5.45 6.25
N PRO A 44 9.08 -4.77 7.26
CA PRO A 44 9.54 -3.39 7.12
C PRO A 44 10.49 -3.19 5.93
N ALA A 45 11.41 -4.13 5.70
CA ALA A 45 12.33 -4.08 4.56
C ALA A 45 11.61 -4.16 3.21
N ALA A 46 10.62 -5.05 3.09
CA ALA A 46 9.79 -5.17 1.89
C ALA A 46 8.95 -3.91 1.64
N PHE A 47 8.36 -3.35 2.70
CA PHE A 47 7.63 -2.10 2.62
C PHE A 47 8.56 -0.93 2.24
N GLY A 48 9.77 -0.88 2.79
CA GLY A 48 10.83 0.06 2.45
C GLY A 48 11.21 0.04 0.97
N ALA A 49 11.43 -1.15 0.41
CA ALA A 49 11.69 -1.30 -1.02
C ALA A 49 10.51 -0.79 -1.86
N PHE A 50 9.28 -1.10 -1.46
CA PHE A 50 8.06 -0.68 -2.13
C PHE A 50 7.87 0.85 -2.12
N ILE A 51 7.99 1.52 -0.97
CA ILE A 51 7.88 2.98 -0.90
C ILE A 51 9.02 3.68 -1.66
N ALA A 52 10.23 3.10 -1.66
CA ALA A 52 11.36 3.64 -2.41
C ALA A 52 11.12 3.61 -3.93
N VAL A 53 10.43 2.58 -4.43
CA VAL A 53 9.99 2.52 -5.83
C VAL A 53 8.94 3.59 -6.11
N LEU A 54 7.91 3.73 -5.27
CA LEU A 54 6.82 4.70 -5.50
C LEU A 54 7.23 6.18 -5.37
N LYS A 55 8.29 6.45 -4.59
CA LYS A 55 8.93 7.76 -4.50
C LYS A 55 9.68 8.15 -5.77
N ARG A 56 10.13 7.18 -6.57
CA ARG A 56 10.81 7.42 -7.85
C ARG A 56 9.74 7.49 -8.95
N GLU A 57 9.43 8.69 -9.42
CA GLU A 57 8.47 9.03 -10.50
C GLU A 57 8.64 8.24 -11.84
N PRO A 58 7.63 8.24 -12.75
CA PRO A 58 7.13 7.07 -13.49
C PRO A 58 7.82 6.73 -14.84
N HIS A 59 9.01 7.27 -15.13
CA HIS A 59 9.62 7.14 -16.46
C HIS A 59 10.68 6.05 -16.60
N ARG A 60 10.84 5.18 -15.60
CA ARG A 60 11.67 3.98 -15.74
C ARG A 60 10.84 2.77 -15.40
N THR A 61 10.52 2.03 -16.46
CA THR A 61 10.11 0.63 -16.51
C THR A 61 11.11 -0.21 -15.71
N THR A 62 11.05 -0.10 -14.40
CA THR A 62 11.68 -1.07 -13.51
C THR A 62 10.67 -2.21 -13.48
N PRO A 63 11.04 -3.44 -13.89
CA PRO A 63 10.12 -4.56 -13.78
C PRO A 63 9.66 -4.65 -12.33
N ILE A 64 8.34 -4.49 -12.13
CA ILE A 64 7.65 -4.60 -10.84
C ILE A 64 7.71 -6.04 -10.28
N GLU A 65 8.40 -6.94 -10.98
CA GLU A 65 8.58 -8.36 -10.65
C GLU A 65 9.58 -8.61 -9.52
N ALA A 66 10.35 -7.59 -9.08
CA ALA A 66 11.36 -7.75 -8.03
C ALA A 66 10.97 -7.18 -6.66
N THR A 67 9.80 -6.54 -6.51
CA THR A 67 9.36 -6.02 -5.22
C THR A 67 8.51 -7.04 -4.47
N PRO A 68 8.69 -7.24 -3.15
CA PRO A 68 7.89 -8.19 -2.38
C PRO A 68 6.40 -7.79 -2.26
N ILE A 69 6.07 -6.56 -2.65
CA ILE A 69 4.71 -6.06 -2.79
C ILE A 69 4.52 -5.75 -4.27
N GLU A 70 3.51 -6.36 -4.88
CA GLU A 70 3.15 -6.17 -6.27
C GLU A 70 1.88 -5.33 -6.38
N VAL A 71 1.81 -4.54 -7.46
CA VAL A 71 0.66 -3.70 -7.78
C VAL A 71 0.16 -4.06 -9.17
N ALA A 72 -1.09 -4.46 -9.27
CA ALA A 72 -1.76 -4.66 -10.55
C ALA A 72 -2.85 -3.62 -10.75
N PHE A 73 -2.94 -3.11 -11.97
CA PHE A 73 -3.97 -2.15 -12.37
C PHE A 73 -5.01 -2.87 -13.21
N GLY A 74 -6.20 -3.05 -12.66
CA GLY A 74 -7.32 -3.68 -13.34
C GLY A 74 -8.11 -2.71 -14.22
N GLU A 75 -9.16 -3.25 -14.83
CA GLU A 75 -10.15 -2.46 -15.56
C GLU A 75 -10.94 -1.54 -14.60
N GLU A 76 -11.57 -0.51 -15.15
CA GLU A 76 -12.38 0.48 -14.41
C GLU A 76 -11.65 1.24 -13.28
N GLY A 77 -10.32 1.24 -13.30
CA GLY A 77 -9.51 1.97 -12.33
C GLY A 77 -9.33 1.25 -10.99
N VAL A 78 -9.64 -0.04 -10.93
CA VAL A 78 -9.32 -0.89 -9.77
C VAL A 78 -7.80 -1.08 -9.67
N VAL A 79 -7.29 -1.11 -8.44
CA VAL A 79 -5.89 -1.37 -8.13
C VAL A 79 -5.82 -2.50 -7.11
N HIS A 80 -5.04 -3.52 -7.41
CA HIS A 80 -4.82 -4.67 -6.56
C HIS A 80 -3.41 -4.64 -5.99
N LEU A 81 -3.30 -4.85 -4.69
CA LEU A 81 -2.06 -4.94 -3.93
C LEU A 81 -1.93 -6.36 -3.38
N ARG A 82 -0.81 -7.03 -3.66
CA ARG A 82 -0.54 -8.37 -3.12
C ARG A 82 0.90 -8.52 -2.66
N GLY A 83 1.13 -9.39 -1.70
CA GLY A 83 2.47 -9.81 -1.29
C GLY A 83 2.92 -10.99 -2.13
N THR A 84 4.20 -11.04 -2.51
CA THR A 84 4.76 -12.19 -3.24
C THR A 84 4.74 -13.46 -2.40
N SER A 85 4.95 -13.32 -1.07
CA SER A 85 4.90 -14.43 -0.11
C SER A 85 3.47 -14.85 0.27
N THR A 86 2.46 -14.06 -0.09
CA THR A 86 1.03 -14.30 0.20
C THR A 86 0.17 -13.98 -1.03
N PRO A 87 0.35 -14.71 -2.15
CA PRO A 87 -0.23 -14.34 -3.43
C PRO A 87 -1.77 -14.36 -3.46
N ASN A 88 -2.41 -15.08 -2.52
CA ASN A 88 -3.87 -15.15 -2.37
C ASN A 88 -4.45 -14.02 -1.51
N THR A 89 -3.60 -13.17 -0.92
CA THR A 89 -4.02 -12.03 -0.10
C THR A 89 -3.96 -10.77 -0.95
N ILE A 90 -5.11 -10.39 -1.50
CA ILE A 90 -5.24 -9.25 -2.40
C ILE A 90 -6.03 -8.16 -1.70
N VAL A 91 -5.39 -7.02 -1.47
CA VAL A 91 -6.06 -5.79 -1.04
C VAL A 91 -6.52 -5.05 -2.29
N THR A 92 -7.80 -4.71 -2.34
CA THR A 92 -8.39 -4.02 -3.50
C THR A 92 -8.67 -2.56 -3.16
N THR A 93 -8.27 -1.65 -4.05
CA THR A 93 -8.54 -0.22 -3.93
C THR A 93 -8.90 0.36 -5.30
N ASP A 94 -9.16 1.66 -5.39
CA ASP A 94 -9.38 2.36 -6.65
C ASP A 94 -8.27 3.36 -6.97
N ARG A 95 -8.27 3.88 -8.20
CA ARG A 95 -7.25 4.79 -8.71
C ARG A 95 -7.13 6.08 -7.89
N ARG A 96 -8.24 6.62 -7.40
CA ARG A 96 -8.24 7.88 -6.64
C ARG A 96 -7.57 7.66 -5.29
N LYS A 97 -7.94 6.58 -4.61
CA LYS A 97 -7.36 6.17 -3.32
C LYS A 97 -5.89 5.80 -3.44
N TRP A 98 -5.53 5.06 -4.49
CA TRP A 98 -4.15 4.76 -4.84
C TRP A 98 -3.31 6.03 -5.02
N ASN A 99 -3.81 7.01 -5.76
CA ASN A 99 -3.09 8.27 -5.96
C ASN A 99 -2.89 9.04 -4.64
N ALA A 100 -3.90 9.09 -3.77
CA ALA A 100 -3.77 9.70 -2.44
C ALA A 100 -2.73 8.98 -1.57
N PHE A 101 -2.68 7.65 -1.64
CA PHE A 101 -1.67 6.85 -0.95
C PHE A 101 -0.26 7.12 -1.47
N VAL A 102 -0.07 7.14 -2.79
CA VAL A 102 1.21 7.47 -3.43
C VAL A 102 1.68 8.89 -3.10
N LEU A 103 0.76 9.86 -3.02
CA LEU A 103 1.08 11.21 -2.56
C LEU A 103 1.58 11.22 -1.11
N GLY A 104 0.93 10.50 -0.20
CA GLY A 104 1.38 10.36 1.19
C GLY A 104 2.75 9.70 1.30
N ILE A 105 3.04 8.67 0.49
CA ILE A 105 4.37 8.05 0.39
C ILE A 105 5.41 9.08 -0.04
N ARG A 106 5.12 9.88 -1.07
CA ARG A 106 6.06 10.90 -1.58
C ARG A 106 6.28 12.04 -0.61
N ALA A 107 5.27 12.37 0.19
CA ALA A 107 5.38 13.32 1.29
C ALA A 107 6.14 12.74 2.52
N GLY A 108 6.51 11.46 2.50
CA GLY A 108 7.26 10.80 3.59
C GLY A 108 6.40 10.40 4.78
N GLU A 109 5.07 10.41 4.66
CA GLU A 109 4.15 10.14 5.77
C GLU A 109 4.33 8.74 6.37
N PHE A 110 4.85 7.79 5.59
CA PHE A 110 4.98 6.38 5.95
C PHE A 110 6.44 5.95 6.23
N ASP A 111 7.40 6.88 6.24
CA ASP A 111 8.84 6.56 6.38
C ASP A 111 9.24 6.02 7.76
N HIS A 112 8.37 6.16 8.75
CA HIS A 112 8.61 5.65 10.11
C HIS A 112 8.19 4.18 10.28
N PHE A 113 7.65 3.54 9.23
CA PHE A 113 7.29 2.12 9.22
C PHE A 113 8.39 1.21 8.68
N VAL A 114 9.57 1.75 8.33
CA VAL A 114 10.68 1.03 7.68
C VAL A 114 11.96 1.05 8.51
#